data_AF-A0A8J3A4S9-F1
#
_entry.id   AF-A0A8J3A4S9-F1
#
_cell.length_a   1.000
_cell.length_b   1.000
_cell.length_c   1.000
_cell.angle_alpha   90.00
_cell.angle_beta   90.00
_cell.angle_gamma   90.00
#
_symmetry.space_group_name_H-M   'P 1'
#
loop_
_entity.id
_entity.type
_entity.pdbx_description
1 polymer ?
#
loop_
_entity_poly.entity_id
_entity_poly.type
_entity_poly.pdbx_seq_one_letter_code
_entity_poly.pdbx_strand_id
1 'polypeptide(L)'
;MRLSATLAILMVPLLAVTACTDEDAAEGFDIDHEEIAATGALVTEELLSRETFMMYEVDTVIALHYAEVAAAYGALELAGLTGRDDFVSALTDRYERTISEEIPNSENHVDANVLGVWPLELYMQSGGEDYLERGIALADGQWVDADPEPACLSRPATGSTTSG
;
A
#
# COMPACT_ATOMS: atom_id res chain seq x y z
N MET A 1 63.92 33.64 -9.58
CA MET A 1 64.15 33.66 -11.04
C MET A 1 65.07 32.50 -11.41
N ARG A 2 64.49 31.38 -11.90
CA ARG A 2 65.03 30.44 -12.91
C ARG A 2 64.01 29.29 -13.10
N LEU A 3 63.38 29.29 -14.27
CA LEU A 3 62.62 28.18 -14.86
C LEU A 3 63.53 26.95 -15.04
N SER A 4 62.97 25.74 -14.95
CA SER A 4 63.16 24.77 -16.02
C SER A 4 62.08 23.69 -16.02
N ALA A 5 61.31 23.65 -17.10
CA ALA A 5 60.32 22.64 -17.44
C ALA A 5 60.81 21.92 -18.70
N THR A 6 61.03 20.60 -18.62
CA THR A 6 61.11 19.58 -19.70
C THR A 6 61.60 18.30 -18.99
N LEU A 7 61.02 17.11 -19.07
CA LEU A 7 60.68 16.31 -20.25
C LEU A 7 60.01 15.03 -19.67
N ALA A 8 58.68 14.91 -19.66
CA ALA A 8 57.90 14.18 -20.66
C ALA A 8 58.54 12.85 -21.17
N ILE A 9 57.89 11.75 -20.76
CA ILE A 9 57.68 10.50 -21.53
C ILE A 9 58.78 9.43 -21.42
N LEU A 10 58.51 8.43 -20.57
CA LEU A 10 58.72 7.03 -20.95
C LEU A 10 57.60 6.15 -20.34
N MET A 11 56.76 5.59 -21.21
CA MET A 11 55.95 4.36 -21.09
C MET A 11 55.08 4.10 -19.83
N VAL A 12 53.81 4.51 -19.99
CA VAL A 12 52.54 3.78 -19.73
C VAL A 12 52.64 2.26 -20.02
N PRO A 13 51.84 1.33 -19.45
CA PRO A 13 51.22 1.20 -18.11
C PRO A 13 51.44 -0.21 -17.47
N LEU A 14 51.47 -0.32 -16.13
CA LEU A 14 51.22 -1.60 -15.45
C LEU A 14 49.73 -1.66 -15.10
N LEU A 15 48.94 -2.06 -16.09
CA LEU A 15 47.53 -2.44 -15.93
C LEU A 15 47.44 -3.88 -15.36
N ALA A 16 46.33 -4.16 -14.68
CA ALA A 16 45.95 -5.39 -13.98
C ALA A 16 46.59 -5.52 -12.59
N VAL A 17 45.92 -5.17 -11.50
CA VAL A 17 44.63 -5.74 -11.08
C VAL A 17 43.74 -4.64 -10.49
N THR A 18 42.99 -3.94 -11.35
CA THR A 18 41.66 -3.47 -10.92
C THR A 18 40.80 -4.71 -10.86
N ALA A 19 40.57 -5.22 -9.66
CA ALA A 19 39.49 -6.15 -9.43
C ALA A 19 38.23 -5.49 -9.98
N CYS A 20 37.59 -6.13 -10.95
CA CYS A 20 36.19 -5.90 -11.25
C CYS A 20 35.43 -6.28 -9.99
N THR A 21 35.24 -5.32 -9.08
CA THR A 21 34.00 -5.29 -8.33
C THR A 21 32.97 -4.87 -9.35
N ASP A 22 32.35 -5.85 -10.01
CA ASP A 22 30.97 -5.70 -10.46
C ASP A 22 30.12 -5.57 -9.19
N GLU A 23 30.28 -4.44 -8.50
CA GLU A 23 29.15 -3.83 -7.83
C GLU A 23 28.33 -3.31 -9.00
N ASP A 24 27.42 -4.17 -9.48
CA ASP A 24 26.11 -3.69 -9.89
C ASP A 24 25.56 -2.90 -8.69
N ALA A 25 26.04 -1.68 -8.53
CA ALA A 25 25.32 -0.64 -7.85
C ALA A 25 24.05 -0.56 -8.67
N ALA A 26 23.00 -1.23 -8.19
CA ALA A 26 21.66 -0.90 -8.59
C ALA A 26 21.60 0.63 -8.44
N GLU A 27 21.64 1.32 -9.59
CA GLU A 27 21.51 2.77 -9.65
C GLU A 27 20.26 3.08 -8.83
N GLY A 28 20.46 3.60 -7.62
CA GLY A 28 19.35 3.96 -6.76
C GLY A 28 18.54 4.97 -7.53
N PHE A 29 17.27 4.69 -7.77
CA PHE A 29 16.38 5.72 -8.28
C PHE A 29 16.41 6.86 -7.25
N ASP A 30 16.94 8.01 -7.65
CA ASP A 30 16.87 9.24 -6.86
C ASP A 30 15.43 9.73 -6.97
N ILE A 31 14.56 9.16 -6.13
CA ILE A 31 13.14 9.49 -6.14
C ILE A 31 12.93 10.68 -5.22
N ASP A 32 12.62 11.83 -5.82
CA ASP A 32 12.27 13.04 -5.08
C ASP A 32 10.92 12.85 -4.38
N HIS A 33 10.91 12.96 -3.05
CA HIS A 33 9.70 12.84 -2.24
C HIS A 33 8.64 13.89 -2.60
N GLU A 34 9.04 15.09 -3.04
CA GLU A 34 8.11 16.13 -3.48
C GLU A 34 7.41 15.72 -4.79
N GLU A 35 8.15 15.09 -5.71
CA GLU A 35 7.61 14.55 -6.95
C GLU A 35 6.65 13.37 -6.71
N ILE A 36 6.93 12.51 -5.73
CA ILE A 36 6.02 11.43 -5.31
C ILE A 36 4.71 12.01 -4.78
N ALA A 37 4.80 12.99 -3.86
CA ALA A 37 3.62 13.61 -3.27
C ALA A 37 2.77 14.32 -4.33
N ALA A 38 3.40 15.03 -5.27
CA ALA A 38 2.71 15.66 -6.39
C ALA A 38 2.04 14.65 -7.31
N THR A 39 2.72 13.54 -7.63
CA THR A 39 2.15 12.46 -8.44
C THR A 39 0.96 11.82 -7.77
N GLY A 40 1.06 11.50 -6.48
CA GLY A 40 -0.04 10.93 -5.72
C GLY A 40 -1.23 11.90 -5.55
N ALA A 41 -0.98 13.21 -5.50
CA ALA A 41 -2.03 14.21 -5.55
C ALA A 41 -2.82 14.16 -6.86
N LEU A 42 -2.16 14.03 -8.01
CA LEU A 42 -2.83 13.89 -9.30
C LEU A 42 -3.70 12.64 -9.38
N VAL A 43 -3.21 11.51 -8.85
CA VAL A 43 -3.98 10.26 -8.78
C VAL A 43 -5.19 10.41 -7.85
N THR A 44 -5.02 11.11 -6.74
CA THR A 44 -6.11 11.39 -5.78
C THR A 44 -7.18 12.29 -6.39
N GLU A 45 -6.78 13.33 -7.12
CA GLU A 45 -7.69 14.21 -7.85
C GLU A 45 -8.48 13.45 -8.92
N GLU A 46 -7.82 12.55 -9.67
CA GLU A 46 -8.51 11.71 -10.64
C GLU A 46 -9.54 10.80 -9.94
N LEU A 47 -9.16 10.12 -8.86
CA LEU A 47 -10.08 9.28 -8.08
C LEU A 47 -11.29 10.07 -7.58
N LEU A 48 -11.07 11.27 -7.03
CA LEU A 48 -12.13 12.16 -6.55
C LEU A 48 -13.03 12.67 -7.69
N SER A 49 -12.50 12.81 -8.89
CA SER A 49 -13.24 13.29 -10.07
C SER A 49 -14.26 12.28 -10.63
N ARG A 50 -14.14 11.00 -10.27
CA ARG A 50 -15.04 9.94 -10.76
C ARG A 50 -16.43 10.08 -10.15
N GLU A 51 -17.49 10.10 -10.95
CA GLU A 51 -18.85 10.25 -10.41
C GLU A 51 -19.33 9.00 -9.65
N THR A 52 -19.01 7.83 -10.19
CA THR A 52 -19.39 6.52 -9.67
C THR A 52 -18.20 5.78 -9.07
N PHE A 53 -18.50 4.78 -8.25
CA PHE A 53 -17.51 3.82 -7.78
C PHE A 53 -17.26 2.73 -8.83
N MET A 54 -16.06 2.14 -8.82
CA MET A 54 -15.85 0.86 -9.48
C MET A 54 -16.51 -0.25 -8.65
N MET A 55 -17.47 -0.95 -9.26
CA MET A 55 -18.23 -2.02 -8.63
C MET A 55 -17.70 -3.39 -9.05
N TYR A 56 -17.75 -4.34 -8.13
CA TYR A 56 -17.57 -5.76 -8.37
C TYR A 56 -18.94 -6.42 -8.47
N GLU A 57 -19.29 -6.89 -9.66
CA GLU A 57 -20.56 -7.55 -9.95
C GLU A 57 -20.28 -8.91 -10.61
N VAL A 58 -20.12 -9.95 -9.79
CA VAL A 58 -19.84 -11.31 -10.25
C VAL A 58 -20.71 -12.30 -9.49
N ASP A 59 -21.49 -13.10 -10.23
CA ASP A 59 -22.43 -14.08 -9.72
C ASP A 59 -23.43 -13.49 -8.69
N THR A 60 -23.25 -13.79 -7.42
CA THR A 60 -24.08 -13.30 -6.30
C THR A 60 -23.42 -12.16 -5.53
N VAL A 61 -22.18 -11.80 -5.88
CA VAL A 61 -21.40 -10.76 -5.21
C VAL A 61 -21.58 -9.43 -5.94
N ILE A 62 -22.19 -8.47 -5.25
CA ILE A 62 -22.34 -7.07 -5.64
C ILE A 62 -21.72 -6.26 -4.50
N ALA A 63 -20.56 -5.68 -4.76
CA ALA A 63 -19.77 -4.96 -3.77
C ALA A 63 -18.92 -3.85 -4.38
N LEU A 64 -18.34 -2.98 -3.55
CA LEU A 64 -17.26 -2.10 -4.00
C LEU A 64 -16.09 -2.96 -4.48
N HIS A 65 -15.51 -2.63 -5.63
CA HIS A 65 -14.39 -3.41 -6.16
C HIS A 65 -13.15 -3.22 -5.28
N TYR A 66 -12.41 -4.29 -4.98
CA TYR A 66 -11.22 -4.21 -4.13
C TYR A 66 -10.19 -3.19 -4.64
N ALA A 67 -10.08 -3.02 -5.96
CA ALA A 67 -9.22 -2.01 -6.61
C ALA A 67 -9.66 -0.56 -6.33
N GLU A 68 -10.98 -0.29 -6.21
CA GLU A 68 -11.49 1.01 -5.76
C GLU A 68 -11.04 1.28 -4.33
N VAL A 69 -11.21 0.29 -3.44
CA VAL A 69 -10.83 0.40 -2.03
C VAL A 69 -9.32 0.57 -1.88
N ALA A 70 -8.51 -0.18 -2.64
CA ALA A 70 -7.05 -0.06 -2.59
C ALA A 70 -6.56 1.32 -3.03
N ALA A 71 -7.18 1.89 -4.07
CA ALA A 71 -6.90 3.26 -4.49
C ALA A 71 -7.30 4.28 -3.41
N ALA A 72 -8.47 4.09 -2.79
CA ALA A 72 -8.96 4.92 -1.69
C ALA A 72 -7.99 4.91 -0.49
N TYR A 73 -7.61 3.73 -0.04
CA TYR A 73 -6.70 3.52 1.08
C TYR A 73 -5.35 4.21 0.83
N GLY A 74 -4.73 3.97 -0.33
CA GLY A 74 -3.45 4.60 -0.65
C GLY A 74 -3.54 6.12 -0.76
N ALA A 75 -4.63 6.65 -1.31
CA ALA A 75 -4.87 8.09 -1.38
C ALA A 75 -5.05 8.72 0.02
N LEU A 76 -5.79 8.05 0.90
CA LEU A 76 -6.02 8.52 2.27
C LEU A 76 -4.73 8.46 3.11
N GLU A 77 -3.98 7.36 3.04
CA GLU A 77 -2.69 7.23 3.73
C GLU A 77 -1.72 8.31 3.27
N LEU A 78 -1.59 8.53 1.94
CA LEU A 78 -0.74 9.58 1.40
C LEU A 78 -1.19 10.98 1.84
N ALA A 79 -2.50 11.25 1.85
CA ALA A 79 -3.03 12.52 2.32
C ALA A 79 -2.66 12.78 3.79
N GLY A 80 -2.75 11.76 4.65
CA GLY A 80 -2.31 11.84 6.04
C GLY A 80 -0.80 12.08 6.16
N LEU A 81 0.01 11.33 5.43
CA LEU A 81 1.48 11.47 5.43
C LEU A 81 1.96 12.84 4.91
N THR A 82 1.20 13.46 4.01
CA THR A 82 1.53 14.76 3.39
C THR A 82 0.81 15.95 4.04
N GLY A 83 -0.02 15.72 5.06
CA GLY A 83 -0.76 16.78 5.75
C GLY A 83 -1.82 17.47 4.87
N ARG A 84 -2.42 16.73 3.93
CA ARG A 84 -3.46 17.21 3.01
C ARG A 84 -4.85 16.97 3.58
N ASP A 85 -5.18 17.76 4.60
CA ASP A 85 -6.49 17.68 5.28
C ASP A 85 -7.69 17.90 4.34
N ASP A 86 -7.47 18.65 3.24
CA ASP A 86 -8.46 18.85 2.18
C ASP A 86 -8.76 17.57 1.42
N PHE A 87 -7.74 16.75 1.13
CA PHE A 87 -7.93 15.43 0.53
C PHE A 87 -8.51 14.43 1.51
N VAL A 88 -8.07 14.42 2.77
CA VAL A 88 -8.67 13.56 3.82
C VAL A 88 -10.18 13.83 3.90
N SER A 89 -10.58 15.10 3.95
CA SER A 89 -11.99 15.49 4.02
C SER A 89 -12.76 15.08 2.76
N ALA A 90 -12.24 15.38 1.57
CA ALA A 90 -12.91 15.07 0.31
C ALA A 90 -13.05 13.56 0.06
N LEU A 91 -12.03 12.76 0.41
CA LEU A 91 -12.08 11.31 0.32
C LEU A 91 -13.07 10.74 1.36
N THR A 92 -13.07 11.27 2.59
CA THR A 92 -14.04 10.89 3.62
C THR A 92 -15.48 11.12 3.15
N ASP A 93 -15.78 12.32 2.65
CA ASP A 93 -17.10 12.66 2.12
C ASP A 93 -17.51 11.72 0.97
N ARG A 94 -16.56 11.40 0.07
CA ARG A 94 -16.79 10.47 -1.04
C ARG A 94 -17.15 9.08 -0.51
N TYR A 95 -16.36 8.48 0.37
CA TYR A 95 -16.57 7.08 0.77
C TYR A 95 -17.65 6.90 1.83
N GLU A 96 -18.04 7.95 2.57
CA GLU A 96 -19.28 7.94 3.38
C GLU A 96 -20.55 7.83 2.51
N ARG A 97 -20.46 8.12 1.19
CA ARG A 97 -21.53 7.78 0.23
C ARG A 97 -21.81 6.29 0.17
N THR A 98 -20.84 5.42 0.46
CA THR A 98 -21.09 3.97 0.48
C THR A 98 -22.17 3.58 1.47
N ILE A 99 -22.26 4.30 2.60
CA ILE A 99 -23.32 4.11 3.60
C ILE A 99 -24.60 4.80 3.16
N SER A 100 -24.52 6.08 2.81
CA SER A 100 -25.73 6.88 2.54
C SER A 100 -26.45 6.51 1.24
N GLU A 101 -25.74 5.93 0.27
CA GLU A 101 -26.30 5.37 -0.97
C GLU A 101 -26.61 3.86 -0.85
N GLU A 102 -26.45 3.27 0.35
CA GLU A 102 -26.68 1.85 0.63
C GLU A 102 -25.98 0.92 -0.38
N ILE A 103 -24.71 1.24 -0.71
CA ILE A 103 -23.92 0.43 -1.63
C ILE A 103 -23.79 -0.98 -1.06
N PRO A 104 -24.20 -2.02 -1.82
CA PRO A 104 -24.26 -3.38 -1.29
C PRO A 104 -22.86 -3.92 -0.97
N ASN A 105 -22.82 -4.81 0.01
CA ASN A 105 -21.76 -5.80 0.21
C ASN A 105 -22.49 -7.14 0.39
N SER A 106 -22.92 -7.73 -0.74
CA SER A 106 -24.03 -8.70 -0.74
C SER A 106 -23.67 -10.10 -0.24
N GLU A 107 -22.39 -10.45 -0.19
CA GLU A 107 -21.91 -11.78 0.20
C GLU A 107 -20.60 -11.65 0.98
N ASN A 108 -20.34 -12.62 1.86
CA ASN A 108 -19.11 -12.69 2.63
C ASN A 108 -17.93 -13.15 1.75
N HIS A 109 -17.45 -12.26 0.89
CA HIS A 109 -16.35 -12.52 -0.03
C HIS A 109 -15.12 -11.68 0.35
N VAL A 110 -13.92 -12.28 0.27
CA VAL A 110 -12.67 -11.61 0.66
C VAL A 110 -12.50 -10.26 -0.04
N ASP A 111 -12.71 -10.22 -1.37
CA ASP A 111 -12.57 -8.99 -2.15
C ASP A 111 -13.58 -7.89 -1.76
N ALA A 112 -14.76 -8.27 -1.27
CA ALA A 112 -15.79 -7.33 -0.84
C ALA A 112 -15.48 -6.76 0.56
N ASN A 113 -14.98 -7.61 1.46
CA ASN A 113 -14.61 -7.23 2.81
C ASN A 113 -13.32 -6.39 2.88
N VAL A 114 -12.54 -6.30 1.79
CA VAL A 114 -11.43 -5.34 1.69
C VAL A 114 -11.88 -3.92 2.02
N LEU A 115 -13.17 -3.57 1.81
CA LEU A 115 -13.74 -2.29 2.26
C LEU A 115 -13.39 -1.94 3.72
N GLY A 116 -13.19 -2.94 4.60
CA GLY A 116 -12.80 -2.74 5.99
C GLY A 116 -11.48 -2.01 6.21
N VAL A 117 -10.54 -2.01 5.24
CA VAL A 117 -9.28 -1.26 5.38
C VAL A 117 -9.49 0.26 5.36
N TRP A 118 -10.54 0.72 4.67
CA TRP A 118 -10.89 2.14 4.59
C TRP A 118 -11.21 2.76 5.95
N PRO A 119 -12.20 2.27 6.72
CA PRO A 119 -12.47 2.80 8.05
C PRO A 119 -11.30 2.54 9.02
N LEU A 120 -10.54 1.44 8.88
CA LEU A 120 -9.35 1.26 9.73
C LEU A 120 -8.30 2.36 9.51
N GLU A 121 -8.07 2.80 8.27
CA GLU A 121 -7.17 3.92 8.01
C GLU A 121 -7.70 5.24 8.59
N LEU A 122 -9.01 5.50 8.46
CA LEU A 122 -9.63 6.66 9.12
C LEU A 122 -9.47 6.61 10.64
N TYR A 123 -9.56 5.43 11.25
CA TYR A 123 -9.27 5.25 12.68
C TYR A 123 -7.80 5.56 13.00
N MET A 124 -6.84 5.09 12.18
CA MET A 124 -5.42 5.37 12.39
C MET A 124 -5.12 6.87 12.36
N GLN A 125 -5.81 7.64 11.52
CA GLN A 125 -5.62 9.09 11.42
C GLN A 125 -6.40 9.90 12.47
N SER A 126 -7.63 9.51 12.79
CA SER A 126 -8.55 10.30 13.62
C SER A 126 -8.76 9.80 15.05
N GLY A 127 -8.53 8.51 15.29
CA GLY A 127 -8.87 7.83 16.55
C GLY A 127 -10.37 7.59 16.77
N GLY A 128 -11.23 7.78 15.76
CA GLY A 128 -12.68 7.58 15.88
C GLY A 128 -13.08 6.11 16.08
N GLU A 129 -13.66 5.79 17.23
CA GLU A 129 -14.01 4.39 17.59
C GLU A 129 -15.02 3.74 16.64
N ASP A 130 -15.97 4.52 16.08
CA ASP A 130 -16.94 4.01 15.10
C ASP A 130 -16.24 3.44 13.86
N TYR A 131 -15.14 4.05 13.43
CA TYR A 131 -14.36 3.56 12.30
C TYR A 131 -13.63 2.25 12.64
N LEU A 132 -13.09 2.14 13.86
CA LEU A 132 -12.49 0.92 14.34
C LEU A 132 -13.51 -0.21 14.37
N GLU A 133 -14.68 0.02 14.96
CA GLU A 133 -15.74 -0.99 15.06
C GLU A 133 -16.16 -1.50 13.68
N ARG A 134 -16.43 -0.58 12.74
CA ARG A 134 -16.81 -0.93 11.36
C ARG A 134 -15.73 -1.72 10.63
N GLY A 135 -14.48 -1.28 10.74
CA GLY A 135 -13.35 -1.93 10.09
C GLY A 135 -13.10 -3.34 10.61
N ILE A 136 -13.12 -3.51 11.93
CA ILE A 136 -12.97 -4.82 12.57
C ILE A 136 -14.16 -5.73 12.25
N ALA A 137 -15.39 -5.22 12.22
CA ALA A 137 -16.56 -6.02 11.87
C ALA A 137 -16.46 -6.65 10.47
N LEU A 138 -15.93 -5.92 9.48
CA LEU A 138 -15.67 -6.45 8.14
C LEU A 138 -14.50 -7.44 8.11
N ALA A 139 -13.44 -7.17 8.87
CA ALA A 139 -12.28 -8.05 8.98
C ALA A 139 -12.60 -9.38 9.67
N ASP A 140 -13.39 -9.35 10.75
CA ASP A 140 -13.85 -10.55 11.45
C ASP A 140 -14.92 -11.28 10.65
N GLY A 141 -15.80 -10.53 9.98
CA GLY A 141 -16.85 -11.04 9.12
C GLY A 141 -16.33 -12.02 8.07
N GLN A 142 -15.16 -11.74 7.47
CA GLN A 142 -14.56 -12.60 6.44
C GLN A 142 -14.24 -14.03 6.90
N TRP A 143 -14.16 -14.28 8.20
CA TRP A 143 -13.91 -15.62 8.77
C TRP A 143 -15.18 -16.37 9.15
N VAL A 144 -16.34 -15.70 9.13
CA VAL A 144 -17.63 -16.35 9.37
C VAL A 144 -17.90 -17.34 8.24
N ASP A 145 -18.08 -18.61 8.59
CA ASP A 145 -18.31 -19.72 7.66
C ASP A 145 -17.13 -20.00 6.68
N ALA A 146 -15.93 -19.49 6.98
CA ALA A 146 -14.73 -19.88 6.25
C ALA A 146 -14.47 -21.39 6.44
N ASP A 147 -14.15 -22.07 5.33
CA ASP A 147 -13.80 -23.49 5.37
C ASP A 147 -12.68 -23.73 6.40
N PRO A 148 -12.77 -24.79 7.22
CA PRO A 148 -11.75 -25.08 8.20
C PRO A 148 -10.40 -25.23 7.50
N GLU A 149 -9.36 -24.66 8.13
CA GLU A 149 -7.96 -24.76 7.69
C GLU A 149 -7.66 -26.14 7.08
N PRO A 150 -7.22 -26.21 5.82
CA PRO A 150 -6.89 -27.50 5.23
C PRO A 150 -5.81 -28.15 6.09
N ALA A 151 -5.92 -29.45 6.33
CA ALA A 151 -5.03 -30.18 7.25
C ALA A 151 -3.53 -29.98 6.96
N CYS A 152 -3.16 -29.58 5.73
CA CYS A 152 -1.79 -29.25 5.33
C CYS A 152 -1.22 -27.96 5.94
N LEU A 153 -2.05 -27.05 6.48
CA LEU A 153 -1.63 -25.81 7.13
C LEU A 153 -1.67 -25.89 8.66
N SER A 154 -2.24 -26.97 9.22
CA SER A 154 -2.29 -27.16 10.67
C SER A 154 -0.87 -27.27 11.25
N ARG A 155 -0.47 -26.23 11.99
CA ARG A 155 0.83 -26.19 12.70
C ARG A 155 0.91 -27.41 13.63
N PRO A 156 1.92 -28.30 13.51
CA PRO A 156 2.02 -29.44 14.39
C PRO A 156 2.08 -28.92 15.83
N ALA A 157 1.20 -29.44 16.69
CA ALA A 157 1.20 -29.09 18.10
C ALA A 157 2.62 -29.30 18.62
N THR A 158 3.28 -28.21 19.03
CA THR A 158 4.58 -28.26 19.69
C THR A 158 4.35 -28.85 21.07
N GLY A 159 4.25 -30.18 21.12
CA GLY A 159 4.18 -30.97 22.33
C GLY A 159 5.55 -30.97 22.99
N SER A 160 5.80 -29.99 23.85
CA SER A 160 6.72 -30.17 24.95
C SER A 160 6.11 -31.21 25.90
N THR A 161 6.70 -32.40 25.94
CA THR A 161 6.61 -33.23 27.15
C THR A 161 7.96 -33.87 27.41
N THR A 162 8.62 -33.28 28.40
CA THR A 162 9.71 -33.81 29.20
C THR A 162 9.41 -35.18 29.82
N SER A 163 10.47 -35.98 29.89
CA SER A 163 10.82 -36.97 30.93
C SER A 163 9.85 -38.12 31.26
N GLY A 164 10.36 -39.33 31.01
CA GLY A 164 10.07 -40.58 31.71
C GLY A 164 11.25 -41.52 31.55
#